data_AF-A0A545UD75-F1
#
_entry.id   AF-A0A545UD75-F1
#
_cell.length_a   1.000
_cell.length_b   1.000
_cell.length_c   1.000
_cell.angle_alpha   90.00
_cell.angle_beta   90.00
_cell.angle_gamma   90.00
#
_symmetry.space_group_name_H-M   'P 1'
#
loop_
_entity.id
_entity.type
_entity.pdbx_description
1 polymer ?
#
loop_
_entity_poly.entity_id
_entity_poly.type
_entity_poly.pdbx_seq_one_letter_code
_entity_poly.pdbx_strand_id
1 'polypeptide(L)'
;MKGIGFVLALIVFIAIISGVGYALYEGWGFLSHQWTMLDTTRKPVVALLSSAIVISALLVILFTHSSFKKSLNSSSGKTMAYNNFMNWYVNAHENKYTNINIETIKTIRNEILLWAGNHVVKQFNKLYDELKNQNQNSENIEKYARHIYIEIQRDLGRRGSMKLRQI
;
A
#
# COMPACT_ATOMS: atom_id res chain seq x y z
N MET A 1 19.33 -3.90 -19.49
CA MET A 1 19.70 -4.59 -18.23
C MET A 1 18.47 -4.86 -17.32
N LYS A 2 17.35 -5.38 -17.84
CA LYS A 2 16.14 -5.70 -17.04
C LYS A 2 15.77 -7.20 -17.01
N GLY A 3 16.31 -8.01 -17.92
CA GLY A 3 16.03 -9.46 -18.00
C GLY A 3 16.82 -10.33 -17.02
N ILE A 4 18.05 -9.92 -16.66
CA ILE A 4 18.93 -10.72 -15.79
C ILE A 4 18.38 -10.86 -14.36
N GLY A 5 17.79 -9.79 -13.82
CA GLY A 5 17.16 -9.83 -12.49
C GLY A 5 15.96 -10.79 -12.41
N PHE A 6 15.18 -10.89 -13.50
CA PHE A 6 14.05 -11.81 -13.58
C PHE A 6 14.50 -13.28 -13.62
N VAL A 7 15.55 -13.58 -14.40
CA VAL A 7 16.13 -14.93 -14.48
C VAL A 7 16.71 -15.36 -13.13
N LEU A 8 17.41 -14.48 -12.43
CA LEU A 8 17.92 -14.76 -11.08
C LEU A 8 16.79 -15.02 -10.08
N ALA A 9 15.73 -14.21 -10.11
CA ALA A 9 14.56 -14.42 -9.26
C ALA A 9 13.87 -15.77 -9.54
N LEU A 10 13.80 -16.18 -10.81
CA LEU A 10 13.24 -17.47 -11.22
C LEU A 10 14.07 -18.65 -10.68
N ILE A 11 15.40 -18.56 -10.76
CA ILE A 11 16.31 -19.61 -10.24
C ILE A 11 16.17 -19.74 -8.73
N VAL A 12 16.13 -18.61 -8.01
CA VAL A 12 15.92 -18.59 -6.56
C VAL A 12 14.56 -19.21 -6.20
N PHE A 13 13.51 -18.88 -6.94
CA PHE A 13 12.18 -19.43 -6.72
C PHE A 13 12.14 -20.95 -6.94
N ILE A 14 12.76 -21.46 -8.00
CA ILE A 14 12.87 -22.89 -8.27
C ILE A 14 13.64 -23.59 -7.16
N ALA A 15 14.77 -23.02 -6.72
CA ALA A 15 15.56 -23.58 -5.62
C ALA A 15 14.76 -23.67 -4.30
N ILE A 16 13.95 -22.66 -3.99
CA ILE A 16 13.07 -22.67 -2.81
C ILE A 16 12.01 -23.77 -2.94
N ILE A 17 11.34 -23.87 -4.08
CA ILE A 17 10.30 -24.90 -4.29
C ILE A 17 10.90 -26.30 -4.20
N SER A 18 12.04 -26.54 -4.86
CA SER A 18 12.72 -27.84 -4.82
C SER A 18 13.21 -28.18 -3.42
N GLY A 19 13.75 -27.21 -2.67
CA GLY A 19 14.18 -27.41 -1.28
C GLY A 19 13.02 -27.73 -0.35
N VAL A 20 11.90 -27.02 -0.47
CA VAL A 20 10.68 -27.30 0.30
C VAL A 20 10.09 -28.67 -0.07
N GLY A 21 10.04 -28.99 -1.37
CA GLY A 21 9.56 -30.30 -1.84
C GLY A 21 10.40 -31.46 -1.32
N TYR A 22 11.73 -31.32 -1.33
CA TYR A 22 12.64 -32.31 -0.77
C TYR A 22 12.47 -32.48 0.74
N ALA A 23 12.38 -31.38 1.49
CA ALA A 23 12.15 -31.40 2.94
C ALA A 23 10.81 -32.06 3.32
N LEU A 24 9.76 -31.83 2.52
CA LEU A 24 8.46 -32.49 2.71
C LEU A 24 8.52 -33.99 2.41
N TYR A 25 9.26 -34.39 1.38
CA TYR A 25 9.43 -35.80 1.00
C TYR A 25 10.18 -36.59 2.08
N GLU A 26 11.35 -36.10 2.52
CA GLU A 26 12.14 -36.71 3.60
C GLU A 26 11.38 -36.67 4.94
N GLY A 27 10.73 -35.54 5.24
CA GLY A 27 9.92 -35.38 6.44
C GLY A 27 8.74 -36.37 6.49
N TRP A 28 8.10 -36.65 5.36
CA TRP A 28 7.05 -37.66 5.25
C TRP A 28 7.58 -39.08 5.47
N GLY A 29 8.74 -39.41 4.89
CA GLY A 29 9.41 -40.69 5.11
C GLY A 29 9.75 -40.92 6.59
N PHE A 30 10.31 -39.91 7.25
CA PHE A 30 10.60 -39.96 8.68
C PHE A 30 9.33 -40.09 9.53
N LEU A 31 8.32 -39.26 9.27
CA LEU A 31 7.06 -39.28 10.02
C LEU A 31 6.31 -40.60 9.85
N SER A 32 6.26 -41.17 8.65
CA SER A 32 5.59 -42.46 8.39
C SER A 32 6.29 -43.62 9.10
N HIS A 33 7.62 -43.64 9.12
CA HIS A 33 8.40 -44.64 9.86
C HIS A 33 8.26 -44.52 11.38
N GLN A 34 8.28 -43.29 11.91
CA GLN A 34 8.05 -43.05 13.35
C GLN A 34 6.60 -43.36 13.74
N TRP A 35 5.63 -43.13 12.86
CA TRP A 35 4.21 -43.41 13.10
C TRP A 35 3.91 -44.91 13.22
N THR A 36 4.59 -45.76 12.45
CA THR A 36 4.46 -47.22 12.56
C THR A 36 5.13 -47.76 13.81
N MET A 37 6.21 -47.13 14.29
CA MET A 37 6.89 -47.49 15.54
C MET A 37 6.24 -46.94 16.82
N LEU A 38 5.29 -46.00 16.71
CA LEU A 38 4.61 -45.42 17.86
C LEU A 38 3.55 -46.38 18.44
N ASP A 39 3.54 -46.53 19.76
CA ASP A 39 2.46 -47.24 20.47
C ASP A 39 1.10 -46.54 20.31
N THR A 40 0.02 -47.32 20.32
CA THR A 40 -1.38 -46.87 20.15
C THR A 40 -1.80 -45.79 21.15
N THR A 41 -1.19 -45.72 22.33
CA THR A 41 -1.45 -44.70 23.35
C THR A 41 -0.78 -43.35 23.06
N ARG A 42 0.30 -43.32 22.28
CA ARG A 42 1.07 -42.09 21.97
C ARG A 42 0.66 -41.43 20.65
N LYS A 43 0.08 -42.21 19.72
CA LYS A 43 -0.45 -41.71 18.43
C LYS A 43 -1.43 -40.53 18.56
N PRO A 44 -2.42 -40.52 19.48
CA PRO A 44 -3.34 -39.41 19.60
C PRO A 44 -2.67 -38.13 20.10
N VAL A 45 -1.65 -38.23 20.97
CA VAL A 45 -0.89 -37.05 21.46
C VAL A 45 -0.09 -36.42 20.33
N VAL A 46 0.56 -37.24 19.50
CA VAL A 46 1.30 -36.74 18.32
C VAL A 46 0.35 -36.15 17.27
N ALA A 47 -0.82 -36.75 17.04
CA ALA A 47 -1.83 -36.18 16.15
C ALA A 47 -2.35 -34.80 16.63
N LEU A 48 -2.54 -34.64 17.95
CA LEU A 48 -2.91 -33.36 18.55
C LEU A 48 -1.81 -32.30 18.39
N LEU A 49 -0.54 -32.65 18.59
CA LEU A 49 0.57 -31.72 18.38
C LEU A 49 0.72 -31.33 16.90
N SER A 50 0.63 -32.29 15.98
CA SER A 50 0.71 -32.02 14.54
C SER A 50 -0.43 -31.13 14.05
N SER A 51 -1.66 -31.37 14.51
CA SER A 51 -2.80 -30.52 14.17
C SER A 51 -2.66 -29.11 14.75
N ALA A 52 -2.15 -28.96 15.98
CA ALA A 52 -1.86 -27.65 16.56
C ALA A 52 -0.80 -26.87 15.75
N ILE A 53 0.23 -27.55 15.22
CA ILE A 53 1.26 -26.95 14.36
C ILE A 53 0.66 -26.50 13.03
N VAL A 54 -0.17 -27.34 12.39
CA VAL A 54 -0.85 -26.99 11.13
C VAL A 54 -1.78 -25.79 11.31
N ILE A 55 -2.57 -25.76 12.40
CA ILE A 55 -3.44 -24.62 12.74
C ILE A 55 -2.60 -23.36 12.97
N SER A 56 -1.48 -23.46 13.69
CA SER A 56 -0.59 -22.33 13.93
C SER A 56 0.02 -21.78 12.63
N ALA A 57 0.44 -22.65 11.72
CA ALA A 57 0.95 -22.26 10.40
C ALA A 57 -0.15 -21.59 9.55
N LEU A 58 -1.37 -22.13 9.55
CA LEU A 58 -2.53 -21.52 8.88
C LEU A 58 -2.85 -20.14 9.45
N LEU A 59 -2.82 -19.97 10.77
CA LEU A 59 -3.03 -18.67 11.42
C LEU A 59 -1.96 -17.66 11.02
N VAL A 60 -0.69 -18.06 10.97
CA VAL A 60 0.41 -17.20 10.50
C VAL A 60 0.22 -16.80 9.04
N ILE A 61 -0.18 -17.73 8.17
CA ILE A 61 -0.47 -17.44 6.75
C ILE A 61 -1.64 -16.47 6.63
N LEU A 62 -2.74 -16.69 7.35
CA LEU A 62 -3.91 -15.81 7.36
C LEU A 62 -3.58 -14.40 7.88
N PHE A 63 -2.78 -14.31 8.95
CA PHE A 63 -2.36 -13.04 9.54
C PHE A 63 -1.43 -12.26 8.60
N THR A 64 -0.50 -12.98 7.94
CA THR A 64 0.41 -12.39 6.94
C THR A 64 -0.37 -11.93 5.71
N HIS A 65 -1.33 -12.74 5.22
CA HIS A 65 -2.17 -12.41 4.08
C HIS A 65 -3.07 -11.20 4.38
N SER A 66 -3.70 -11.14 5.57
CA SER A 66 -4.49 -10.00 6.03
C SER A 66 -3.64 -8.72 6.10
N SER A 67 -2.41 -8.81 6.60
CA SER A 67 -1.48 -7.68 6.68
C SER A 67 -1.04 -7.21 5.29
N PHE A 68 -0.75 -8.15 4.38
CA PHE A 68 -0.40 -7.84 2.99
C PHE A 68 -1.58 -7.20 2.25
N LYS A 69 -2.79 -7.71 2.44
CA LYS A 69 -4.03 -7.16 1.87
C LYS A 69 -4.35 -5.77 2.41
N LYS A 70 -4.16 -5.53 3.72
CA LYS A 70 -4.27 -4.19 4.32
C LYS A 70 -3.22 -3.23 3.76
N SER A 71 -1.98 -3.68 3.60
CA SER A 71 -0.90 -2.89 2.98
C SER A 71 -1.23 -2.51 1.54
N LEU A 72 -1.64 -3.47 0.70
CA LEU A 72 -2.05 -3.23 -0.69
C LEU A 72 -3.25 -2.29 -0.80
N ASN A 73 -4.29 -2.48 0.02
CA ASN A 73 -5.47 -1.62 -0.01
C ASN A 73 -5.19 -0.22 0.55
N SER A 74 -4.33 -0.08 1.57
CA SER A 74 -3.91 1.22 2.10
C SER A 74 -3.08 2.01 1.08
N SER A 75 -2.22 1.33 0.32
CA SER A 75 -1.40 1.94 -0.71
C SER A 75 -2.25 2.36 -1.92
N SER A 76 -3.22 1.53 -2.32
CA SER A 76 -4.16 1.84 -3.40
C SER A 76 -5.08 3.03 -3.07
N GLY A 77 -5.70 3.04 -1.88
CA GLY A 77 -6.58 4.12 -1.44
C GLY A 77 -5.86 5.46 -1.27
N LYS A 78 -4.67 5.44 -0.66
CA LYS A 78 -3.79 6.63 -0.55
C LYS A 78 -3.40 7.16 -1.93
N THR A 79 -2.99 6.28 -2.84
CA THR A 79 -2.56 6.69 -4.19
C THR A 79 -3.72 7.27 -4.99
N MET A 80 -4.93 6.71 -4.86
CA MET A 80 -6.13 7.23 -5.51
C MET A 80 -6.51 8.63 -5.00
N ALA A 81 -6.58 8.81 -3.67
CA ALA A 81 -6.86 10.12 -3.06
C ALA A 81 -5.84 11.18 -3.49
N TYR A 82 -4.56 10.82 -3.53
CA TYR A 82 -3.49 11.71 -3.95
C TYR A 82 -3.57 12.05 -5.44
N ASN A 83 -3.87 11.08 -6.31
CA ASN A 83 -4.06 11.35 -7.74
C ASN A 83 -5.29 12.23 -8.00
N ASN A 84 -6.40 12.05 -7.25
CA ASN A 84 -7.59 12.89 -7.35
C ASN A 84 -7.25 14.37 -7.08
N PHE A 85 -6.49 14.64 -6.01
CA PHE A 85 -6.01 15.99 -5.73
C PHE A 85 -5.06 16.51 -6.80
N MET A 86 -4.11 15.71 -7.26
CA MET A 86 -3.17 16.14 -8.30
C MET A 86 -3.89 16.52 -9.60
N ASN A 87 -4.91 15.75 -10.00
CA ASN A 87 -5.73 16.04 -11.17
C ASN A 87 -6.51 17.34 -10.97
N TRP A 88 -7.13 17.52 -9.80
CA TRP A 88 -7.77 18.78 -9.47
C TRP A 88 -6.79 19.95 -9.53
N TYR A 89 -5.60 19.83 -8.95
CA TYR A 89 -4.59 20.88 -8.95
C TYR A 89 -4.17 21.27 -10.37
N VAL A 90 -3.89 20.30 -11.24
CA VAL A 90 -3.51 20.56 -12.64
C VAL A 90 -4.64 21.28 -13.37
N ASN A 91 -5.87 20.77 -13.27
CA ASN A 91 -7.03 21.38 -13.89
C ASN A 91 -7.32 22.79 -13.35
N ALA A 92 -7.18 23.00 -12.04
CA ALA A 92 -7.37 24.30 -11.41
C ALA A 92 -6.27 25.28 -11.83
N HIS A 93 -5.02 24.82 -11.93
CA HIS A 93 -3.89 25.63 -12.36
C HIS A 93 -4.02 26.06 -13.83
N GLU A 94 -4.40 25.13 -14.73
CA GLU A 94 -4.67 25.44 -16.15
C GLU A 94 -5.80 26.47 -16.31
N ASN A 95 -6.83 26.38 -15.48
CA ASN A 95 -7.96 27.32 -15.47
C ASN A 95 -7.70 28.56 -14.59
N LYS A 96 -6.45 28.82 -14.17
CA LYS A 96 -6.06 29.97 -13.31
C LYS A 96 -6.94 30.13 -12.07
N TYR A 97 -7.38 29.01 -11.50
CA TYR A 97 -8.25 28.95 -10.32
C TYR A 97 -9.61 29.65 -10.50
N THR A 98 -10.04 29.84 -11.75
CA THR A 98 -11.38 30.35 -12.08
C THR A 98 -12.39 29.20 -12.04
N ASN A 99 -13.58 29.42 -11.48
CA ASN A 99 -14.67 28.44 -11.34
C ASN A 99 -14.32 27.17 -10.55
N ILE A 100 -13.80 27.33 -9.32
CA ILE A 100 -13.55 26.19 -8.44
C ILE A 100 -14.85 25.70 -7.81
N ASN A 101 -15.20 24.43 -8.05
CA ASN A 101 -16.28 23.77 -7.34
C ASN A 101 -15.83 23.35 -5.92
N ILE A 102 -16.37 24.03 -4.91
CA ILE A 102 -16.07 23.80 -3.49
C ILE A 102 -16.51 22.40 -3.04
N GLU A 103 -17.56 21.84 -3.63
CA GLU A 103 -18.06 20.50 -3.28
C GLU A 103 -17.07 19.40 -3.69
N THR A 104 -16.50 19.51 -4.89
CA THR A 104 -15.42 18.63 -5.36
C THR A 104 -14.23 18.68 -4.41
N ILE A 105 -13.84 19.89 -3.97
CA ILE A 105 -12.73 20.06 -3.03
C ILE A 105 -13.03 19.48 -1.65
N LYS A 106 -14.28 19.57 -1.19
CA LYS A 106 -14.70 18.98 0.08
C LYS A 106 -14.56 17.45 0.04
N THR A 107 -14.92 16.82 -1.06
CA THR A 107 -14.74 15.37 -1.26
C THR A 107 -13.25 15.01 -1.25
N ILE A 108 -12.43 15.72 -2.03
CA ILE A 108 -10.97 15.49 -2.08
C ILE A 108 -10.33 15.70 -0.70
N ARG A 109 -10.79 16.71 0.07
CA ARG A 109 -10.34 16.96 1.44
C ARG A 109 -10.57 15.73 2.31
N ASN A 110 -11.79 15.19 2.31
CA ASN A 110 -12.14 14.04 3.13
C ASN A 110 -11.29 12.81 2.76
N GLU A 111 -11.05 12.59 1.47
CA GLU A 111 -10.16 11.53 1.00
C GLU A 111 -8.71 11.74 1.47
N ILE A 112 -8.19 12.97 1.39
CA ILE A 112 -6.83 13.30 1.81
C ILE A 112 -6.66 13.23 3.33
N LEU A 113 -7.65 13.67 4.12
CA LEU A 113 -7.61 13.63 5.57
C LEU A 113 -7.42 12.20 6.13
N LEU A 114 -7.88 11.18 5.40
CA LEU A 114 -7.73 9.78 5.79
C LEU A 114 -6.30 9.25 5.64
N TRP A 115 -5.50 9.85 4.76
CA TRP A 115 -4.21 9.28 4.34
C TRP A 115 -3.01 10.20 4.51
N ALA A 116 -3.23 11.51 4.57
CA ALA A 116 -2.16 12.49 4.54
C ALA A 116 -1.61 12.82 5.94
N GLY A 117 -0.32 13.16 6.00
CA GLY A 117 0.31 13.60 7.23
C GLY A 117 -0.24 14.96 7.72
N ASN A 118 -0.11 15.22 9.03
CA ASN A 118 -0.60 16.44 9.68
C ASN A 118 -0.25 17.74 8.96
N HIS A 119 0.92 17.80 8.32
CA HIS A 119 1.35 18.98 7.57
C HIS A 119 0.50 19.22 6.32
N VAL A 120 0.22 18.17 5.53
CA VAL A 120 -0.65 18.26 4.34
C VAL A 120 -2.07 18.63 4.76
N VAL A 121 -2.59 17.99 5.81
CA VAL A 121 -3.90 18.30 6.38
C VAL A 121 -4.03 19.77 6.77
N LYS A 122 -3.01 20.33 7.44
CA LYS A 122 -3.00 21.74 7.86
C LYS A 122 -3.05 22.69 6.66
N GLN A 123 -2.29 22.41 5.60
CA GLN A 123 -2.31 23.23 4.38
C GLN A 123 -3.62 23.08 3.62
N PHE A 124 -4.20 21.88 3.61
CA PHE A 124 -5.49 21.63 2.97
C PHE A 124 -6.62 22.40 3.67
N ASN A 125 -6.63 22.45 4.99
CA ASN A 125 -7.62 23.24 5.72
C ASN A 125 -7.49 24.73 5.36
N LYS A 126 -6.27 25.27 5.29
CA LYS A 126 -6.05 26.66 4.85
C LYS A 126 -6.53 26.91 3.42
N LEU A 127 -6.27 25.99 2.51
CA LEU A 127 -6.78 26.05 1.13
C LEU A 127 -8.31 26.05 1.11
N TYR A 128 -8.94 25.18 1.90
CA TYR A 128 -10.39 25.09 1.99
C TYR A 128 -11.02 26.36 2.55
N ASP A 129 -10.41 26.95 3.57
CA ASP A 129 -10.86 28.20 4.18
C ASP A 129 -10.76 29.37 3.17
N GLU A 130 -9.66 29.44 2.40
CA GLU A 130 -9.51 30.45 1.33
C GLU A 130 -10.51 30.28 0.20
N LEU A 131 -10.83 29.05 -0.18
CA LEU A 131 -11.83 28.77 -1.22
C LEU A 131 -13.26 29.11 -0.78
N LYS A 132 -13.52 29.07 0.53
CA LYS A 132 -14.81 29.42 1.13
C LYS A 132 -14.99 30.93 1.31
N ASN A 133 -13.90 31.69 1.42
CA ASN A 133 -13.95 33.13 1.57
C ASN A 133 -14.46 33.82 0.29
N GLN A 134 -15.31 34.84 0.45
CA GLN A 134 -15.90 35.58 -0.68
C GLN A 134 -14.86 36.40 -1.49
N ASN A 135 -13.74 36.78 -0.86
CA ASN A 135 -12.62 37.43 -1.52
C ASN A 135 -11.53 36.40 -1.85
N GLN A 136 -11.82 35.51 -2.80
CA GLN A 136 -10.90 34.46 -3.22
C GLN A 136 -9.59 35.08 -3.73
N ASN A 137 -8.54 35.04 -2.91
CA ASN A 137 -7.21 35.46 -3.32
C ASN A 137 -6.52 34.30 -4.05
N SER A 138 -6.48 34.37 -5.38
CA SER A 138 -5.89 33.35 -6.25
C SER A 138 -4.43 33.04 -5.91
N GLU A 139 -3.66 34.03 -5.43
CA GLU A 139 -2.26 33.85 -5.03
C GLU A 139 -2.13 32.95 -3.78
N ASN A 140 -3.02 33.14 -2.80
CA ASN A 140 -3.04 32.30 -1.61
C ASN A 140 -3.54 30.88 -1.92
N ILE A 141 -4.57 30.77 -2.78
CA ILE A 141 -5.10 29.48 -3.25
C ILE A 141 -3.98 28.69 -3.94
N GLU A 142 -3.26 29.31 -4.87
CA GLU A 142 -2.14 28.68 -5.56
C GLU A 142 -1.04 28.27 -4.57
N LYS A 143 -0.65 29.17 -3.66
CA LYS A 143 0.40 28.91 -2.66
C LYS A 143 0.10 27.66 -1.82
N TYR A 144 -1.11 27.55 -1.28
CA TYR A 144 -1.50 26.40 -0.47
C TYR A 144 -1.66 25.13 -1.29
N ALA A 145 -2.29 25.21 -2.46
CA ALA A 145 -2.50 24.07 -3.35
C ALA A 145 -1.17 23.50 -3.87
N ARG A 146 -0.23 24.36 -4.28
CA ARG A 146 1.11 23.98 -4.71
C ARG A 146 1.89 23.28 -3.60
N HIS A 147 1.76 23.76 -2.36
CA HIS A 147 2.46 23.16 -1.23
C HIS A 147 1.97 21.73 -0.93
N ILE A 148 0.65 21.53 -0.97
CA ILE A 148 0.02 20.19 -0.86
C ILE A 148 0.48 19.29 -2.00
N TYR A 149 0.50 19.81 -3.24
CA TYR A 149 0.91 19.07 -4.43
C TYR A 149 2.36 18.57 -4.33
N ILE A 150 3.29 19.43 -3.91
CA ILE A 150 4.70 19.07 -3.75
C ILE A 150 4.88 18.00 -2.66
N GLU A 151 4.21 18.13 -1.51
CA GLU A 151 4.28 17.13 -0.44
C GLU A 151 3.69 15.78 -0.88
N ILE A 152 2.56 15.78 -1.58
CA ILE A 152 1.95 14.56 -2.14
C ILE A 152 2.90 13.90 -3.14
N GLN A 153 3.52 14.66 -4.05
CA GLN A 153 4.51 14.11 -4.98
C GLN A 153 5.70 13.51 -4.25
N ARG A 154 6.18 14.17 -3.19
CA ARG A 154 7.29 13.68 -2.37
C ARG A 154 6.93 12.35 -1.69
N ASP A 155 5.72 12.24 -1.16
CA ASP A 155 5.20 11.06 -0.47
C ASP A 155 4.94 9.89 -1.46
N LEU A 156 4.56 10.19 -2.70
CA LEU A 156 4.46 9.20 -3.79
C LEU A 156 5.82 8.79 -4.40
N GLY A 157 6.95 9.35 -3.92
CA GLY A 157 8.26 9.08 -4.50
C GLY A 157 8.46 9.67 -5.90
N ARG A 158 7.61 10.59 -6.36
CA ARG A 158 7.68 11.26 -7.67
C ARG A 158 8.67 12.44 -7.67
N ARG A 159 9.81 12.31 -6.97
CA ARG A 159 10.89 13.32 -6.97
C ARG A 159 11.50 13.41 -8.37
N GLY A 160 11.08 14.40 -9.16
CA GLY A 160 11.68 14.69 -10.46
C GLY A 160 10.71 14.80 -11.65
N SER A 161 9.40 14.59 -11.48
CA SER A 161 8.44 14.84 -12.57
C SER A 161 8.02 16.30 -12.68
N MET A 162 8.82 17.23 -12.14
CA MET A 162 8.66 18.67 -12.32
C MET A 162 9.06 19.08 -13.74
N LYS A 163 8.47 18.43 -14.76
CA LYS A 163 8.22 19.09 -16.04
C LYS A 163 6.95 19.91 -15.87
N LEU A 164 7.09 21.04 -15.17
CA LEU A 164 6.29 22.21 -15.52
C LEU A 164 6.65 22.47 -16.99
N ARG A 165 5.80 22.00 -17.90
CA ARG A 165 5.81 22.50 -19.27
C ARG A 165 5.57 24.01 -19.11
N GLN A 166 6.63 24.78 -19.27
CA GLN A 166 6.54 26.20 -19.54
C GLN A 166 5.73 26.32 -20.83
N ILE A 167 4.45 26.64 -20.71
CA ILE A 167 3.60 27.17 -21.79
C ILE A 167 2.73 28.25 -21.14
#